data_AF-A0A2J8UF16-F1
#
_entry.id   AF-A0A2J8UF16-F1
#
_cell.length_a   1.000
_cell.length_b   1.000
_cell.length_c   1.000
_cell.angle_alpha   90.00
_cell.angle_beta   90.00
_cell.angle_gamma   90.00
#
_symmetry.space_group_name_H-M   'P 1'
#
loop_
_entity.id
_entity.type
_entity.pdbx_description
1 polymer ?
#
loop_
_entity_poly.entity_id
_entity_poly.type
_entity_poly.pdbx_seq_one_letter_code
_entity_poly.pdbx_strand_id
1 'polypeptide(L)'
;MKFLIFAFFGGVHLLSLCSGKAIYKNGISKRTFEEIKEEIASYGDVAKAIINLAVYGKAQNRSYERLALLVDTVGPRLSGSKNLEKAIQIMYQNLQQDGLENVHLEPVRIPHWERGEESAVMLEPRIHKIA
;
A
#
# COMPACT_ATOMS: atom_id res chain seq x y z
N MET A 1 19.24 -33.12 69.22
CA MET A 1 17.92 -32.45 69.13
C MET A 1 18.14 -30.95 69.12
N LYS A 2 17.52 -30.26 68.16
CA LYS A 2 17.26 -28.81 68.02
C LYS A 2 17.61 -27.92 69.22
N PHE A 3 18.34 -26.84 68.96
CA PHE A 3 17.90 -25.47 69.28
C PHE A 3 18.62 -24.46 68.37
N LEU A 4 17.85 -23.87 67.45
CA LEU A 4 18.23 -22.72 66.63
C LEU A 4 18.11 -21.47 67.49
N ILE A 5 19.19 -20.69 67.59
CA ILE A 5 19.19 -19.33 68.15
C ILE A 5 19.14 -18.36 66.97
N PHE A 6 18.08 -17.56 66.91
CA PHE A 6 17.95 -16.38 66.05
C PHE A 6 18.65 -15.21 66.73
N ALA A 7 19.58 -14.55 66.03
CA ALA A 7 20.04 -13.21 66.35
C ALA A 7 20.00 -12.34 65.08
N PHE A 8 19.30 -11.22 65.22
CA PHE A 8 19.04 -10.17 64.23
C PHE A 8 20.29 -9.28 64.01
N PHE A 9 20.12 -8.21 63.22
CA PHE A 9 21.10 -7.19 62.77
C PHE A 9 21.86 -7.60 61.50
N GLY A 10 21.70 -6.98 60.34
CA GLY A 10 21.34 -5.60 60.03
C GLY A 10 22.38 -5.11 59.01
N GLY A 11 21.98 -4.76 57.79
CA GLY A 11 22.95 -4.39 56.77
C GLY A 11 22.35 -4.18 55.39
N VAL A 12 21.95 -2.93 55.16
CA VAL A 12 21.49 -2.36 53.89
C VAL A 12 22.48 -2.66 52.76
N HIS A 13 21.99 -3.22 51.64
CA HIS A 13 22.60 -2.96 50.34
C HIS A 13 21.52 -2.61 49.32
N LEU A 14 21.31 -1.30 49.25
CA LEU A 14 21.01 -0.50 48.06
C LEU A 14 20.42 -1.28 46.87
N LEU A 15 19.10 -1.19 46.72
CA LEU A 15 18.43 -1.34 45.42
C LEU A 15 19.02 -0.29 44.47
N SER A 16 20.01 -0.71 43.70
CA SER A 16 20.60 0.06 42.62
C SER A 16 19.49 0.38 41.62
N LEU A 17 19.23 1.68 41.51
CA LEU A 17 18.31 2.33 40.59
C LEU A 17 18.29 1.63 39.22
N CYS A 18 17.09 1.21 38.81
CA CYS A 18 16.77 1.03 37.40
C CYS A 18 16.89 2.40 36.71
N SER A 19 18.13 2.80 36.39
CA SER A 19 18.40 3.91 35.49
C SER A 19 18.06 3.43 34.08
N GLY A 20 16.84 3.72 33.64
CA GLY A 20 16.44 3.57 32.25
C GLY A 20 17.37 4.42 31.40
N LYS A 21 18.33 3.78 30.73
CA LYS A 21 19.14 4.46 29.71
C LYS A 21 18.21 4.91 28.61
N ALA A 22 18.10 6.22 28.42
CA ALA A 22 17.49 6.77 27.21
C ALA A 22 18.28 6.26 26.01
N ILE A 23 17.66 5.44 25.16
CA ILE A 23 18.16 5.17 23.81
C ILE A 23 17.85 6.42 22.99
N TYR A 24 18.62 7.48 23.21
CA TYR A 24 18.70 8.57 22.25
C TYR A 24 19.60 8.06 21.13
N LYS A 25 19.01 7.51 20.07
CA LYS A 25 19.73 7.27 18.81
C LYS A 25 20.10 8.63 18.20
N ASN A 26 21.13 9.27 18.77
CA ASN A 26 21.82 10.36 18.12
C ASN A 26 22.73 9.73 17.07
N GLY A 27 22.21 9.58 15.87
CA GLY A 27 22.91 8.91 14.80
C GLY A 27 22.20 9.12 13.47
N ILE A 28 21.89 10.37 13.13
CA ILE A 28 21.73 10.70 11.72
C ILE A 28 23.16 10.64 11.16
N SER A 29 23.58 9.44 10.75
CA SER A 29 24.69 9.30 9.82
C SER A 29 24.31 10.11 8.59
N LYS A 30 24.93 11.27 8.39
CA LYS A 30 24.87 11.95 7.10
C LYS A 30 25.68 11.08 6.14
N ARG A 31 24.99 10.14 5.47
CA ARG A 31 25.56 9.40 4.35
C ARG A 31 26.20 10.39 3.39
N THR A 32 27.43 10.12 3.00
CA THR A 32 28.13 10.98 2.06
C THR A 32 27.46 10.89 0.69
N PHE A 33 27.62 11.92 -0.14
CA PHE A 33 27.08 11.91 -1.49
C PHE A 33 27.60 10.72 -2.32
N GLU A 34 28.87 10.34 -2.13
CA GLU A 34 29.48 9.20 -2.82
C GLU A 34 28.90 7.86 -2.34
N GLU A 35 28.68 7.68 -1.03
CA GLU A 35 28.01 6.48 -0.50
C GLU A 35 26.60 6.30 -1.10
N ILE A 36 25.85 7.39 -1.23
CA ILE A 36 24.51 7.36 -1.83
C ILE A 36 24.60 6.99 -3.32
N LYS A 37 25.58 7.54 -4.03
CA LYS A 37 25.79 7.27 -5.45
C LYS A 37 26.18 5.82 -5.71
N GLU A 38 27.05 5.27 -4.87
CA GLU A 38 27.45 3.85 -4.93
C GLU A 38 26.27 2.92 -4.61
N GLU A 39 25.47 3.25 -3.60
CA GLU A 39 24.24 2.52 -3.25
C GLU A 39 23.27 2.51 -4.45
N ILE A 40 23.00 3.66 -5.06
CA ILE A 40 22.10 3.77 -6.22
C ILE A 40 22.66 2.95 -7.40
N ALA A 41 23.97 3.06 -7.68
CA ALA A 41 24.61 2.32 -8.77
C ALA A 41 24.49 0.80 -8.59
N SER A 42 24.52 0.31 -7.34
CA SER A 42 24.41 -1.12 -7.02
C SER A 42 23.09 -1.76 -7.45
N TYR A 43 22.00 -0.98 -7.54
CA TYR A 43 20.71 -1.48 -8.02
C TYR A 43 20.62 -1.61 -9.54
N GLY A 44 21.64 -1.19 -10.29
CA GLY A 44 21.60 -1.12 -11.75
C GLY A 44 21.20 -2.43 -12.42
N ASP A 45 21.72 -3.56 -11.96
CA ASP A 45 21.42 -4.86 -12.56
C ASP A 45 20.02 -5.36 -12.21
N VAL A 46 19.53 -5.08 -11.00
CA VAL A 46 18.16 -5.36 -10.58
C VAL A 46 17.17 -4.53 -11.41
N ALA A 47 17.44 -3.23 -11.58
CA ALA A 47 16.61 -2.35 -12.39
C ALA A 47 16.54 -2.83 -13.85
N LYS A 48 17.68 -3.21 -14.44
CA LYS A 48 17.71 -3.81 -15.80
C LYS A 48 16.92 -5.11 -15.86
N ALA A 49 17.01 -5.97 -14.84
CA ALA A 49 16.25 -7.22 -14.81
C ALA A 49 14.73 -6.97 -14.80
N ILE A 50 14.27 -5.98 -14.02
CA ILE A 50 12.85 -5.57 -13.98
C ILE A 50 12.41 -5.02 -15.34
N ILE A 51 13.20 -4.12 -15.93
CA ILE A 51 12.92 -3.55 -17.26
C ILE A 51 12.84 -4.66 -18.31
N ASN A 52 13.82 -5.56 -18.33
CA ASN A 52 13.86 -6.65 -19.30
C ASN A 52 12.67 -7.59 -19.13
N LEU A 53 12.29 -7.93 -17.90
CA LEU A 53 11.11 -8.74 -17.61
C LEU A 53 9.83 -8.12 -18.18
N ALA A 54 9.68 -6.79 -18.01
CA ALA A 54 8.49 -6.04 -18.42
C ALA A 54 8.44 -5.75 -19.93
N VAL A 55 9.57 -5.48 -20.57
CA VAL A 55 9.63 -5.06 -21.98
C VAL A 55 9.83 -6.23 -22.93
N TYR A 56 10.68 -7.20 -22.57
CA TYR A 56 11.10 -8.30 -23.44
C TYR A 56 10.79 -9.69 -22.88
N GLY A 57 10.43 -9.78 -21.60
CA GLY A 57 10.19 -11.03 -20.89
C GLY A 57 8.72 -11.42 -20.83
N LYS A 58 8.44 -12.38 -19.94
CA LYS A 58 7.09 -12.95 -19.71
C LYS A 58 6.02 -11.95 -19.23
N ALA A 59 6.40 -10.73 -18.87
CA ALA A 59 5.45 -9.69 -18.44
C ALA A 59 5.17 -8.66 -19.55
N GLN A 60 5.74 -8.84 -20.75
CA GLN A 60 5.43 -8.03 -21.91
C GLN A 60 3.91 -7.98 -22.15
N ASN A 61 3.40 -6.80 -22.51
CA ASN A 61 1.99 -6.50 -22.78
C ASN A 61 0.98 -6.72 -21.63
N ARG A 62 1.39 -7.33 -20.50
CA ARG A 62 0.50 -7.64 -19.37
C ARG A 62 -0.33 -6.45 -18.91
N SER A 63 0.27 -5.27 -18.80
CA SER A 63 -0.43 -4.05 -18.37
C SER A 63 -1.53 -3.63 -19.34
N TYR A 64 -1.27 -3.75 -20.64
CA TYR A 64 -2.24 -3.44 -21.68
C TYR A 64 -3.38 -4.46 -21.69
N GLU A 65 -3.06 -5.75 -21.65
CA GLU A 65 -4.07 -6.82 -21.62
C GLU A 65 -4.98 -6.74 -20.39
N ARG A 66 -4.41 -6.45 -19.22
CA ARG A 66 -5.19 -6.24 -17.99
C ARG A 66 -6.10 -5.02 -18.09
N LEU A 67 -5.59 -3.92 -18.66
CA LEU A 67 -6.39 -2.73 -18.88
C LEU A 67 -7.51 -2.99 -19.88
N ALA A 68 -7.23 -3.69 -20.99
CA ALA A 68 -8.21 -4.06 -21.99
C ALA A 68 -9.32 -4.92 -21.37
N LEU A 69 -8.97 -5.99 -20.64
CA LEU A 69 -9.93 -6.81 -19.90
C LEU A 69 -10.80 -5.95 -18.98
N LEU A 70 -10.20 -5.05 -18.21
CA LEU A 70 -10.92 -4.21 -17.26
C LEU A 70 -11.87 -3.23 -17.98
N VAL A 71 -11.41 -2.56 -19.03
CA VAL A 71 -12.19 -1.56 -19.76
C VAL A 71 -13.31 -2.22 -20.56
N ASP A 72 -13.00 -3.28 -21.31
CA ASP A 72 -13.93 -3.94 -22.23
C ASP A 72 -14.99 -4.78 -21.49
N THR A 73 -14.63 -5.35 -20.33
CA THR A 73 -15.54 -6.23 -19.55
C THR A 73 -16.36 -5.47 -18.51
N VAL A 74 -15.84 -4.34 -18.00
CA VAL A 74 -16.48 -3.60 -16.90
C VAL A 74 -17.05 -2.25 -17.36
N GLY A 75 -16.39 -1.53 -18.27
CA GLY A 75 -16.83 -0.21 -18.70
C GLY A 75 -16.71 0.86 -17.59
N PRO A 76 -17.61 1.86 -17.53
CA PRO A 76 -17.56 2.96 -16.54
C PRO A 76 -17.68 2.47 -15.09
N ARG A 77 -16.85 2.99 -14.18
CA ARG A 77 -16.70 2.52 -12.78
C ARG A 77 -16.85 3.66 -11.77
N LEU A 78 -18.00 4.32 -11.77
CA LEU A 78 -18.29 5.35 -10.77
C LEU A 78 -18.29 4.74 -9.36
N SER A 79 -17.83 5.49 -8.37
CA SER A 79 -17.93 5.12 -6.95
C SER A 79 -19.35 4.69 -6.58
N GLY A 80 -19.49 3.52 -5.95
CA GLY A 80 -20.79 2.96 -5.53
C GLY A 80 -21.54 2.20 -6.62
N SER A 81 -21.06 2.22 -7.86
CA SER A 81 -21.67 1.45 -8.94
C SER A 81 -21.36 -0.05 -8.85
N LYS A 82 -22.25 -0.88 -9.38
CA LYS A 82 -22.01 -2.33 -9.56
C LYS A 82 -20.78 -2.64 -10.41
N ASN A 83 -20.45 -1.75 -11.35
CA ASN A 83 -19.27 -1.89 -12.19
C ASN A 83 -17.98 -1.68 -11.40
N LEU A 84 -17.95 -0.73 -10.46
CA LEU A 84 -16.81 -0.57 -9.57
C LEU A 84 -16.60 -1.85 -8.75
N GLU A 85 -17.65 -2.43 -8.19
CA GLU A 85 -17.56 -3.69 -7.42
C GLU A 85 -16.96 -4.82 -8.26
N LYS A 86 -17.43 -4.98 -9.51
CA LYS A 86 -16.87 -5.97 -10.45
C LYS A 86 -15.38 -5.72 -10.73
N ALA A 87 -14.97 -4.46 -10.87
CA ALA A 87 -13.57 -4.11 -11.07
C ALA A 87 -12.69 -4.41 -9.86
N ILE A 88 -13.18 -4.14 -8.64
CA ILE A 88 -12.49 -4.48 -7.40
C ILE A 88 -12.26 -5.99 -7.34
N GLN A 89 -13.29 -6.80 -7.66
CA GLN A 89 -13.17 -8.25 -7.67
C GLN A 89 -12.14 -8.77 -8.68
N ILE A 90 -12.13 -8.22 -9.90
CA ILE A 90 -11.12 -8.58 -10.93
C ILE A 90 -9.71 -8.24 -10.43
N MET A 91 -9.52 -7.05 -9.87
CA MET A 91 -8.22 -6.64 -9.37
C MET A 91 -7.77 -7.54 -8.20
N TYR A 92 -8.65 -7.79 -7.23
CA TYR A 92 -8.39 -8.67 -6.10
C TYR A 92 -7.95 -10.07 -6.56
N GLN A 93 -8.66 -10.66 -7.53
CA GLN A 93 -8.30 -11.96 -8.10
C GLN A 93 -6.95 -11.93 -8.83
N ASN A 94 -6.67 -10.88 -9.61
CA ASN A 94 -5.40 -10.74 -10.33
C ASN A 94 -4.22 -10.66 -9.35
N LEU A 95 -4.34 -9.87 -8.28
CA LEU A 95 -3.27 -9.71 -7.28
C LEU A 95 -3.05 -11.01 -6.49
N GLN A 96 -4.12 -11.74 -6.17
CA GLN A 96 -4.02 -13.07 -5.55
C GLN A 96 -3.33 -14.09 -6.47
N GLN A 97 -3.68 -14.11 -7.76
CA GLN A 97 -3.06 -15.01 -8.75
C GLN A 97 -1.60 -14.67 -9.01
N ASP A 98 -1.23 -13.39 -8.90
CA ASP A 98 0.17 -12.94 -8.97
C ASP A 98 1.00 -13.38 -7.75
N GLY A 99 0.35 -13.90 -6.70
CA GLY A 99 1.03 -14.37 -5.49
C GLY A 99 1.62 -13.24 -4.65
N LEU A 100 1.02 -12.04 -4.70
CA LEU A 100 1.47 -10.92 -3.90
C LEU A 100 1.17 -11.14 -2.41
N GLU A 101 2.03 -10.57 -1.57
CA GLU A 101 1.86 -10.63 -0.13
C GLU A 101 0.74 -9.67 0.33
N ASN A 102 -0.03 -10.09 1.34
CA ASN A 102 -1.01 -9.25 2.04
C ASN A 102 -2.16 -8.68 1.16
N VAL A 103 -2.68 -9.43 0.20
CA VAL A 103 -3.84 -8.98 -0.60
C VAL A 103 -5.15 -9.15 0.17
N HIS A 104 -5.83 -8.04 0.47
CA HIS A 104 -7.11 -8.01 1.17
C HIS A 104 -7.96 -6.82 0.70
N LEU A 105 -9.25 -6.84 1.05
CA LEU A 105 -10.17 -5.74 0.79
C LEU A 105 -10.35 -4.90 2.05
N GLU A 106 -10.43 -3.58 1.87
CA GLU A 106 -10.70 -2.63 2.96
C GLU A 106 -12.07 -1.96 2.74
N PRO A 107 -12.93 -1.90 3.77
CA PRO A 107 -14.25 -1.28 3.63
C PRO A 107 -14.14 0.24 3.59
N VAL A 108 -14.80 0.86 2.60
CA VAL A 108 -14.85 2.33 2.45
C VAL A 108 -16.31 2.79 2.37
N ARG A 109 -16.65 3.82 3.16
CA ARG A 109 -17.96 4.48 3.08
C ARG A 109 -17.92 5.61 2.06
N ILE A 110 -18.93 5.65 1.19
CA ILE A 110 -19.05 6.65 0.14
C ILE A 110 -20.51 7.12 -0.01
N PRO A 111 -20.75 8.32 -0.55
CA PRO A 111 -22.07 8.69 -1.05
C PRO A 111 -22.40 7.87 -2.31
N HIS A 112 -23.68 7.53 -2.48
CA HIS A 112 -24.18 6.82 -3.65
C HIS A 112 -24.87 7.81 -4.59
N TRP A 113 -24.35 7.93 -5.81
CA TRP A 113 -24.94 8.78 -6.86
C TRP A 113 -25.32 7.92 -8.06
N GLU A 114 -26.56 8.05 -8.51
CA GLU A 114 -27.06 7.43 -9.72
C GLU A 114 -27.57 8.52 -10.66
N ARG A 115 -27.13 8.47 -11.92
CA ARG A 115 -27.61 9.38 -12.95
C ARG A 115 -29.08 9.06 -13.24
N GLY A 116 -29.93 10.08 -13.14
CA GLY A 116 -31.33 9.99 -13.59
C GLY A 116 -31.48 10.25 -15.08
N GLU A 117 -32.71 10.56 -15.49
CA GLU A 117 -32.96 11.03 -16.85
C GLU A 117 -32.48 12.47 -17.00
N GLU A 118 -31.76 12.72 -18.09
CA GLU A 118 -31.24 14.04 -18.43
C GLU A 118 -31.64 14.34 -19.88
N SER A 119 -32.02 15.59 -20.13
CA SER A 119 -32.28 16.08 -21.48
C SER A 119 -31.85 17.53 -21.58
N ALA A 120 -31.49 17.93 -22.79
CA ALA A 120 -31.16 19.32 -23.04
C ALA A 120 -31.66 19.76 -24.42
N VAL A 121 -32.16 20.99 -24.48
CA VAL A 121 -32.69 21.60 -25.69
C VAL A 121 -32.01 22.95 -25.88
N MET A 122 -31.42 23.15 -27.05
CA MET A 122 -30.97 24.45 -27.52
C MET A 122 -32.20 25.29 -27.88
N LEU A 123 -32.32 26.48 -27.29
CA LEU A 123 -33.47 27.37 -27.51
C LEU A 123 -33.23 28.32 -28.69
N GLU A 124 -32.01 28.85 -28.80
CA GLU A 124 -31.61 29.78 -29.86
C GLU A 124 -30.29 29.31 -30.52
N PRO A 125 -30.09 29.61 -31.81
CA PRO A 125 -30.99 30.36 -32.72
C PRO A 125 -32.15 29.53 -33.27
N ARG A 126 -32.22 28.23 -32.97
CA ARG A 126 -33.33 27.34 -33.34
C ARG A 126 -33.57 26.31 -32.24
N ILE A 127 -34.83 25.92 -32.04
CA ILE A 127 -35.18 24.86 -31.12
C ILE A 127 -34.58 23.53 -31.61
N HIS A 128 -33.65 22.95 -30.85
CA HIS A 128 -32.99 21.70 -31.21
C HIS A 128 -32.66 20.85 -29.98
N LYS A 129 -33.14 19.61 -29.94
CA LYS A 129 -32.77 18.65 -28.90
C LYS A 129 -31.31 18.25 -29.07
N ILE A 130 -30.51 18.39 -28.02
CA ILE A 130 -29.06 18.10 -28.03
C ILE A 130 -28.70 16.86 -27.20
N ALA A 131 -29.56 16.46 -26.27
CA ALA A 131 -29.49 15.23 -25.49
C ALA A 131 -30.91 14.76 -25.15
#